data_AF-A0A0A2XVM6-F1
#
_entry.id   AF-A0A0A2XVM6-F1
#
_cell.length_a   1.000
_cell.length_b   1.000
_cell.length_c   1.000
_cell.angle_alpha   90.00
_cell.angle_beta   90.00
_cell.angle_gamma   90.00
#
_symmetry.space_group_name_H-M   'P 1'
#
loop_
_entity.id
_entity.type
_entity.pdbx_description
1 polymer ?
#
loop_
_entity_poly.entity_id
_entity_poly.type
_entity_poly.pdbx_seq_one_letter_code
_entity_poly.pdbx_strand_id
1 'polypeptide(L)'
;MFKRYFTFEKVMSALFLTFSVLSVPFFIMNFKVGIICFLDAILFLFWIVWYEVRNLKDWGRQNVEQLVQSAEATARAAYKLKNTQAENYLLMVKR
;
A
#
# COMPACT_ATOMS: atom_id res chain seq x y z
N MET A 1 8.00 -3.90 -6.99
CA MET A 1 8.01 -4.29 -5.56
C MET A 1 6.63 -4.72 -5.05
N PHE A 2 5.56 -3.95 -5.29
CA PHE A 2 4.19 -4.22 -4.81
C PHE A 2 3.66 -5.66 -5.04
N LYS A 3 3.88 -6.24 -6.24
CA LYS A 3 3.43 -7.61 -6.56
C LYS A 3 4.01 -8.69 -5.63
N ARG A 4 5.27 -8.56 -5.18
CA ARG A 4 5.89 -9.56 -4.29
C ARG A 4 5.30 -9.51 -2.89
N TYR A 5 5.02 -8.32 -2.36
CA TYR A 5 4.40 -8.14 -1.05
C TYR A 5 2.97 -8.68 -1.02
N PHE A 6 2.21 -8.45 -2.09
CA PHE A 6 0.85 -8.95 -2.21
C PHE A 6 0.78 -10.49 -2.30
N THR A 7 1.73 -11.12 -2.98
CA THR A 7 1.82 -12.59 -2.99
C THR A 7 2.21 -13.14 -1.63
N PHE A 8 3.16 -12.51 -0.92
CA PHE A 8 3.59 -12.95 0.40
C PHE A 8 2.46 -12.85 1.44
N GLU A 9 1.73 -11.73 1.45
CA GLU A 9 0.56 -11.52 2.32
C GLU A 9 -0.50 -12.61 2.11
N LYS A 10 -0.80 -12.96 0.85
CA LYS A 10 -1.74 -14.05 0.53
C LYS A 10 -1.27 -15.42 1.03
N VAL A 11 0.03 -15.72 0.91
CA VAL A 11 0.58 -16.97 1.43
C VAL A 11 0.49 -17.01 2.96
N MET A 12 0.84 -15.92 3.65
CA MET A 12 0.74 -15.85 5.11
C MET A 12 -0.70 -15.95 5.59
N SER A 13 -1.67 -15.33 4.90
CA SER A 13 -3.09 -15.46 5.20
C SER A 13 -3.60 -16.88 5.00
N ALA A 14 -3.14 -17.59 3.95
CA ALA A 14 -3.46 -18.99 3.75
C ALA A 14 -2.88 -19.87 4.88
N LEU A 15 -1.61 -19.63 5.26
CA LEU A 15 -0.96 -20.34 6.37
C LEU A 15 -1.69 -20.09 7.69
N PHE A 16 -2.02 -18.84 8.01
CA PHE A 16 -2.81 -18.49 9.20
C PHE A 16 -4.12 -19.28 9.27
N LEU A 17 -4.86 -19.33 8.16
CA LEU A 17 -6.14 -20.02 8.12
C LEU A 17 -5.97 -21.54 8.29
N THR A 18 -4.99 -22.13 7.61
CA THR A 18 -4.70 -23.57 7.75
C THR A 18 -4.28 -23.96 9.16
N PHE A 19 -3.37 -23.21 9.79
CA PHE A 19 -2.92 -23.48 11.17
C PHE A 19 -4.02 -23.23 12.19
N SER A 20 -4.86 -22.21 11.99
CA SER A 20 -6.02 -21.96 12.86
C SER A 20 -7.02 -23.12 12.82
N VAL A 21 -7.36 -23.61 11.62
CA VAL A 21 -8.29 -24.74 11.45
C VAL A 21 -7.69 -26.05 11.97
N LEU A 22 -6.40 -26.30 11.72
CA LEU A 22 -5.70 -27.48 12.20
C LEU A 22 -5.47 -27.47 13.72
N SER A 23 -5.39 -26.30 14.36
CA SER A 23 -5.19 -26.21 15.81
C SER A 23 -6.33 -26.89 16.57
N VAL A 24 -7.58 -26.82 16.08
CA VAL A 24 -8.77 -27.37 16.74
C VAL A 24 -8.70 -28.90 16.92
N PRO A 25 -8.48 -29.72 15.88
CA PRO A 25 -8.33 -31.16 16.07
C PRO A 25 -7.05 -31.50 16.86
N PHE A 26 -5.98 -30.71 16.74
CA PHE A 26 -4.77 -30.93 17.54
C PHE A 26 -4.99 -30.68 19.04
N PHE A 27 -5.82 -29.72 19.43
CA PHE A 27 -6.20 -29.55 20.84
C PHE A 27 -6.90 -30.79 21.41
N ILE A 28 -7.70 -31.48 20.60
CA ILE A 28 -8.43 -32.68 20.99
C ILE A 28 -7.49 -33.89 21.10
N MET A 29 -6.54 -34.03 20.16
CA MET A 29 -5.61 -35.16 20.15
C MET A 29 -4.43 -35.00 21.11
N ASN A 30 -3.83 -33.80 21.15
CA ASN A 30 -2.68 -33.50 21.99
C ASN A 30 -2.62 -32.00 22.30
N PHE A 31 -3.06 -31.66 23.52
CA PHE A 31 -3.18 -30.27 23.97
C PHE A 31 -1.91 -29.42 23.77
N LYS A 32 -0.71 -30.01 23.96
CA LYS A 32 0.56 -29.28 23.77
C LYS A 32 0.80 -28.92 22.30
N VAL A 33 0.50 -29.84 21.39
CA VAL A 33 0.63 -29.61 19.93
C VAL A 33 -0.40 -28.57 19.46
N GLY A 34 -1.62 -28.62 20.00
CA GLY A 34 -2.66 -27.61 19.75
C GLY A 34 -2.20 -26.20 20.13
N ILE A 35 -1.60 -26.02 21.32
CA ILE A 35 -1.04 -24.73 21.76
C ILE A 35 0.04 -24.24 20.81
N ILE A 36 0.99 -25.09 20.43
CA ILE A 36 2.09 -24.70 19.53
C ILE A 36 1.53 -24.26 18.18
N CYS A 37 0.62 -25.05 17.60
CA CYS A 37 -0.01 -24.75 16.31
C CYS A 37 -0.82 -23.44 16.35
N PHE A 38 -1.48 -23.15 17.48
CA PHE A 38 -2.19 -21.90 17.70
C PHE A 38 -1.24 -20.70 17.85
N LEU A 39 -0.11 -20.86 18.53
CA LEU A 39 0.92 -19.82 18.64
C LEU A 39 1.54 -19.50 17.27
N ASP A 40 1.78 -20.53 16.44
CA ASP A 40 2.23 -20.34 15.06
C ASP A 40 1.21 -19.56 14.23
N ALA A 41 -0.09 -19.85 14.39
CA ALA A 41 -1.15 -19.05 13.76
C ALA A 41 -1.08 -17.57 14.20
N ILE A 42 -0.90 -17.29 15.48
CA ILE A 42 -0.75 -15.91 15.97
C ILE A 42 0.47 -15.21 15.36
N LEU A 43 1.60 -15.92 15.21
CA LEU A 43 2.79 -15.36 14.56
C LEU A 43 2.50 -14.97 13.10
N PHE A 44 1.78 -15.81 12.35
CA PHE A 44 1.37 -15.46 10.99
C PHE A 44 0.46 -14.23 10.96
N LEU A 45 -0.44 -14.08 11.93
CA LEU A 45 -1.29 -12.89 12.06
C LEU A 45 -0.47 -11.61 12.27
N PHE A 46 0.54 -11.65 13.15
CA PHE A 46 1.45 -10.52 13.36
C PHE A 46 2.18 -10.13 12.07
N TRP A 47 2.64 -11.12 11.30
CA TRP A 47 3.28 -10.88 10.02
C TRP A 47 2.34 -10.23 9.00
N ILE A 48 1.09 -10.70 8.89
CA ILE A 48 0.07 -10.11 8.01
C ILE A 48 -0.14 -8.63 8.36
N VAL A 49 -0.41 -8.34 9.63
CA VAL A 49 -0.64 -6.96 10.10
C VAL A 49 0.58 -6.07 9.83
N TRP A 50 1.79 -6.57 10.07
CA TRP A 50 3.02 -5.83 9.79
C TRP A 50 3.14 -5.46 8.31
N TYR A 51 2.88 -6.42 7.42
CA TYR A 51 2.93 -6.19 5.97
C TYR A 51 1.82 -5.24 5.52
N GLU A 52 0.62 -5.35 6.07
CA GLU A 52 -0.51 -4.48 5.72
C GLU A 52 -0.23 -3.02 6.12
N VAL A 53 0.32 -2.79 7.33
CA VAL A 53 0.74 -1.44 7.77
C VAL A 53 1.83 -0.87 6.87
N ARG A 54 2.81 -1.67 6.48
CA ARG A 54 3.86 -1.25 5.54
C ARG A 54 3.29 -0.91 4.16
N ASN A 55 2.36 -1.74 3.68
CA ASN A 55 1.70 -1.55 2.39
C ASN A 55 0.87 -0.25 2.38
N LEU A 56 0.13 0.03 3.46
CA LEU A 56 -0.59 1.29 3.64
C LEU A 56 0.33 2.51 3.64
N LYS A 57 1.48 2.41 4.33
CA LYS A 57 2.48 3.48 4.38
C LYS A 57 3.10 3.76 3.00
N ASP A 58 3.43 2.70 2.26
CA ASP A 58 3.99 2.82 0.91
C ASP A 58 2.94 3.35 -0.09
N TRP A 59 1.68 2.92 0.02
CA TRP A 59 0.57 3.45 -0.76
C TRP A 59 0.35 4.94 -0.50
N GLY A 60 0.35 5.36 0.77
CA GLY A 60 0.22 6.78 1.13
C GLY A 60 1.34 7.63 0.53
N ARG A 61 2.59 7.16 0.61
CA ARG A 61 3.74 7.87 0.04
C ARG A 61 3.65 8.00 -1.49
N GLN A 62 3.30 6.94 -2.19
CA GLN A 62 3.19 6.95 -3.65
C GLN A 62 2.08 7.87 -4.16
N ASN A 63 0.91 7.87 -3.51
CA ASN A 63 -0.17 8.76 -3.92
C ASN A 63 0.13 10.23 -3.63
N VAL A 64 0.77 10.53 -2.50
CA VAL A 64 1.20 11.90 -2.19
C VAL A 64 2.24 12.38 -3.20
N GLU A 65 3.22 11.54 -3.55
CA GLU A 65 4.21 11.88 -4.58
C GLU A 65 3.55 12.13 -5.95
N GLN A 66 2.56 11.33 -6.35
CA GLN A 66 1.79 11.54 -7.59
C GLN A 66 0.93 12.81 -7.55
N LEU A 67 0.30 13.11 -6.41
CA LEU A 67 -0.48 14.34 -6.20
C LEU A 67 0.40 15.59 -6.32
N VAL A 68 1.59 15.57 -5.72
CA VAL A 68 2.55 16.68 -5.82
C VAL A 68 3.02 16.86 -7.27
N GLN A 69 3.36 15.78 -7.98
CA GLN A 69 3.78 15.86 -9.38
C GLN A 69 2.68 16.43 -10.29
N SER A 70 1.43 16.00 -10.10
CA SER A 70 0.29 16.52 -10.87
C SER A 70 -0.01 17.99 -10.54
N ALA A 71 0.13 18.40 -9.27
CA ALA A 71 0.02 19.80 -8.86
C ALA A 71 1.14 20.66 -9.49
N GLU A 72 2.38 20.19 -9.50
CA GLU A 72 3.50 20.88 -10.16
C GLU A 72 3.29 21.00 -11.67
N ALA A 73 2.82 19.95 -12.34
CA ALA A 73 2.51 19.98 -13.76
C ALA A 73 1.41 21.01 -14.07
N THR A 74 0.37 21.05 -13.23
CA THR A 74 -0.73 22.01 -13.35
C THR A 74 -0.26 23.45 -13.12
N ALA A 75 0.59 23.68 -12.12
CA ALA A 75 1.18 24.98 -11.86
C ALA A 75 2.06 25.46 -13.03
N ARG A 76 2.91 24.58 -13.59
CA ARG A 76 3.73 24.92 -14.77
C ARG A 76 2.87 25.24 -15.99
N ALA A 77 1.79 24.49 -16.22
CA ALA A 77 0.85 24.76 -17.30
C ALA A 77 0.16 26.12 -17.14
N ALA A 78 -0.30 26.46 -15.92
CA ALA A 78 -0.91 27.75 -15.61
C ALA A 78 0.08 28.92 -15.79
N TYR A 79 1.33 28.76 -15.36
CA TYR A 79 2.38 29.76 -15.59
C TYR A 79 2.67 29.97 -17.08
N LYS A 80 2.76 28.88 -17.85
CA LYS A 80 2.97 28.97 -19.31
C LYS A 80 1.82 29.69 -20.00
N LEU A 81 0.57 29.36 -19.63
CA LEU A 81 -0.62 30.04 -20.14
C LEU A 81 -0.60 31.54 -19.83
N LYS A 82 -0.29 31.92 -18.58
CA LYS A 82 -0.19 33.33 -18.19
C LYS A 82 0.86 34.09 -19.01
N ASN A 83 2.02 33.48 -19.26
CA ASN A 83 3.08 34.10 -20.07
C ASN A 83 2.64 34.27 -21.53
N THR A 84 2.03 33.25 -22.12
CA THR A 84 1.52 33.32 -23.50
C THR A 84 0.41 34.37 -23.64
N GLN A 85 -0.45 34.50 -22.63
CA GLN A 85 -1.49 35.53 -22.62
C GLN A 85 -0.87 36.95 -22.53
N ALA A 86 0.13 37.13 -21.66
CA ALA A 86 0.84 38.41 -21.52
C ALA A 86 1.57 38.83 -22.81
N GLU A 87 2.22 37.89 -23.51
CA GLU A 87 2.83 38.16 -24.83
C GLU A 87 1.78 38.59 -25.87
N ASN A 88 0.63 37.91 -25.93
CA ASN A 88 -0.44 38.26 -26.85
C ASN A 88 -1.04 39.64 -26.57
N TYR A 89 -1.19 40.03 -25.30
CA TYR A 89 -1.62 41.39 -24.94
C TYR A 89 -0.60 42.46 -25.35
N LEU A 90 0.70 42.21 -25.16
CA LEU A 90 1.75 43.15 -25.57
C LEU A 90 1.81 43.33 -27.09
N LEU A 91 1.54 42.27 -27.86
CA LEU A 91 1.45 42.34 -29.33
C LEU A 91 0.22 43.12 -29.81
N MET A 92 -0.89 43.06 -29.09
CA MET A 92 -2.11 43.81 -29.41
C MET A 92 -2.02 45.29 -29.05
N VAL A 93 -1.30 45.66 -27.98
CA VAL A 93 -1.11 47.06 -27.54
C VAL A 93 -0.06 47.81 -28.38
N LYS A 94 0.81 47.10 -29.09
CA LYS A 94 1.85 47.70 -29.96
C LYS A 94 1.40 47.99 -31.41
N ARG A 95 0.14 47.73 -31.76
CA ARG A 95 -0.47 48.15 -33.03
C ARG A 95 -1.21 49.47 -32.86
#